data_AF-A0A5D0NIW3-F1
#
_entry.id   AF-A0A5D0NIW3-F1
#
_cell.length_a   1.000
_cell.length_b   1.000
_cell.length_c   1.000
_cell.angle_alpha   90.00
_cell.angle_beta   90.00
_cell.angle_gamma   90.00
#
_symmetry.space_group_name_H-M   'P 1'
#
loop_
_entity.id
_entity.type
_entity.pdbx_description
1 polymer ?
#
loop_
_entity_poly.entity_id
_entity_poly.type
_entity_poly.pdbx_seq_one_letter_code
_entity_poly.pdbx_strand_id
1 'polypeptide(L)'
;MYRRRWPSGEKLAVAQAGDKYWSQFVNTKSFESFAESMMVAIHEETHMWDLDPSRTQWDVRIASWINASQQTTAVPLHGGFPRKEILPLITDKLSDSMDGIYLRDSQQGEYKLQGVLAELNAGLMGLPAVTVVQEYIKGVGASNARDIAATNLRYLLLYLRVAKDKHPDYWAKIKNEPKLRELVLIQFLRTAYWLDRSAPYTGKLGSPDADKITATNYSPANLAIVEEFTGATVRRDTDKHCTT
;
A
#
# COMPACT_ATOMS: atom_id res chain seq x y z
N MET A 1 -2.98 -0.78 -23.81
CA MET A 1 -2.84 0.52 -23.11
C MET A 1 -1.86 0.42 -21.95
N TYR A 2 -2.04 -0.50 -20.98
CA TYR A 2 -1.12 -0.62 -19.83
C TYR A 2 0.33 -0.87 -20.23
N ARG A 3 0.60 -1.74 -21.22
CA ARG A 3 1.96 -1.94 -21.76
C ARG A 3 2.72 -0.65 -22.10
N ARG A 4 2.02 0.41 -22.54
CA ARG A 4 2.62 1.71 -22.90
C ARG A 4 2.72 2.67 -21.71
N ARG A 5 1.68 2.73 -20.87
CA ARG A 5 1.55 3.77 -19.83
C ARG A 5 1.98 3.30 -18.44
N TRP A 6 1.90 2.00 -18.17
CA TRP A 6 2.28 1.38 -16.92
C TRP A 6 2.65 -0.10 -17.10
N PRO A 7 3.88 -0.39 -17.57
CA PRO A 7 4.34 -1.75 -17.82
C PRO A 7 4.24 -2.69 -16.61
N SER A 8 4.36 -2.16 -15.39
CA SER A 8 4.23 -2.96 -14.16
C SER A 8 2.86 -3.63 -14.01
N GLY A 9 1.78 -2.90 -14.30
CA GLY A 9 0.42 -3.46 -14.22
C GLY A 9 0.13 -4.45 -15.34
N GLU A 10 0.68 -4.21 -16.54
CA GLU A 10 0.58 -5.17 -17.63
C GLU A 10 1.27 -6.49 -17.29
N LYS A 11 2.49 -6.45 -16.75
CA LYS A 11 3.19 -7.66 -16.35
C LYS A 11 2.50 -8.41 -15.22
N LEU A 12 1.91 -7.71 -14.25
CA LEU A 12 1.12 -8.36 -13.21
C LEU A 12 -0.13 -9.04 -13.80
N ALA A 13 -0.88 -8.34 -14.67
CA ALA A 13 -2.03 -8.92 -15.36
C ALA A 13 -1.67 -10.16 -16.20
N VAL A 14 -0.49 -10.15 -16.84
CA VAL A 14 0.03 -11.32 -17.56
C VAL A 14 0.40 -12.45 -16.60
N ALA A 15 1.05 -12.13 -15.47
CA ALA A 15 1.40 -13.12 -14.45
C ALA A 15 0.18 -13.78 -13.81
N GLN A 16 -0.94 -13.05 -13.73
CA GLN A 16 -2.21 -13.50 -13.18
C GLN A 16 -3.27 -13.87 -14.23
N ALA A 17 -2.89 -14.00 -15.51
CA ALA A 17 -3.84 -14.28 -16.58
C ALA A 17 -4.60 -15.61 -16.41
N GLY A 18 -4.07 -16.51 -15.58
CA GLY A 18 -4.69 -17.80 -15.23
C GLY A 18 -5.55 -17.77 -13.97
N ASP A 19 -5.67 -16.65 -13.25
CA ASP A 19 -6.53 -16.59 -12.06
C ASP A 19 -8.01 -16.67 -12.46
N LYS A 20 -8.72 -17.62 -11.86
CA LYS A 20 -10.16 -17.81 -12.01
C LYS A 20 -10.99 -16.67 -11.40
N TYR A 21 -10.41 -15.87 -10.50
CA TYR A 21 -11.08 -14.75 -9.86
C TYR A 21 -11.00 -13.45 -10.67
N TRP A 22 -10.08 -13.34 -11.63
CA TRP A 22 -9.87 -12.15 -12.48
C TRP A 22 -11.18 -11.55 -13.02
N SER A 23 -12.04 -12.40 -13.59
CA SER A 23 -13.29 -11.95 -14.21
C SER A 23 -14.33 -11.39 -13.22
N GLN A 24 -14.17 -11.64 -11.92
CA GLN A 24 -15.07 -11.10 -10.89
C GLN A 24 -14.84 -9.61 -10.65
N PHE A 25 -13.62 -9.13 -10.91
CA PHE A 25 -13.23 -7.76 -10.68
C PHE A 25 -13.28 -6.89 -11.93
N VAL A 26 -13.38 -7.49 -13.12
CA VAL A 26 -13.31 -6.78 -14.41
C VAL A 26 -14.70 -6.56 -15.01
N ASN A 27 -15.00 -5.31 -15.35
CA ASN A 27 -16.24 -4.92 -16.01
C ASN A 27 -15.99 -4.57 -17.49
N THR A 28 -16.37 -5.45 -18.41
CA THR A 28 -16.11 -5.27 -19.85
C THR A 28 -17.24 -4.56 -20.62
N LYS A 29 -18.24 -3.99 -19.93
CA LYS A 29 -19.43 -3.37 -20.58
C LYS A 29 -19.09 -2.13 -21.43
N SER A 30 -18.06 -1.38 -21.06
CA SER A 30 -17.51 -0.27 -21.84
C SER A 30 -16.03 -0.10 -21.52
N PHE A 31 -15.32 0.72 -22.30
CA PHE A 31 -13.92 1.01 -22.02
C PHE A 31 -13.73 1.75 -20.70
N GLU A 32 -14.62 2.68 -20.35
CA GLU A 32 -14.60 3.40 -19.07
C GLU A 32 -14.88 2.46 -17.90
N SER A 33 -15.91 1.61 -18.01
CA SER A 33 -16.18 0.59 -16.98
C SER A 33 -15.01 -0.36 -16.79
N PHE A 34 -14.35 -0.75 -17.89
CA PHE A 34 -13.15 -1.56 -17.82
C PHE A 34 -12.03 -0.81 -17.10
N ALA A 35 -11.72 0.41 -17.53
CA ALA A 35 -10.65 1.24 -16.94
C ALA A 35 -10.84 1.49 -15.44
N GLU A 36 -12.07 1.71 -14.97
CA GLU A 36 -12.37 1.83 -13.54
C GLU A 36 -12.17 0.52 -12.79
N SER A 37 -12.70 -0.58 -13.34
CA SER A 37 -12.63 -1.90 -12.71
C SER A 37 -11.19 -2.43 -12.57
N MET A 38 -10.29 -1.97 -13.45
CA MET A 38 -8.88 -2.34 -13.41
C MET A 38 -8.16 -1.86 -12.14
N MET A 39 -8.68 -0.85 -11.43
CA MET A 39 -8.19 -0.50 -10.09
C MET A 39 -8.28 -1.70 -9.15
N VAL A 40 -9.50 -2.24 -9.04
CA VAL A 40 -9.86 -3.34 -8.16
C VAL A 40 -9.19 -4.62 -8.65
N ALA A 41 -9.30 -4.93 -9.94
CA ALA A 41 -8.67 -6.13 -10.49
C ALA A 41 -7.17 -6.17 -10.19
N ILE A 42 -6.43 -5.09 -10.47
CA ILE A 42 -4.99 -5.06 -10.20
C ILE A 42 -4.68 -5.07 -8.69
N HIS A 43 -5.49 -4.41 -7.87
CA HIS A 43 -5.36 -4.45 -6.42
C HIS A 43 -5.48 -5.89 -5.90
N GLU A 44 -6.58 -6.57 -6.20
CA GLU A 44 -6.85 -7.93 -5.74
C GLU A 44 -5.86 -8.95 -6.30
N GLU A 45 -5.46 -8.80 -7.56
CA GLU A 45 -4.48 -9.68 -8.20
C GLU A 45 -3.06 -9.49 -7.64
N THR A 46 -2.79 -8.32 -7.05
CA THR A 46 -1.57 -8.12 -6.25
C THR A 46 -1.64 -8.95 -4.97
N HIS A 47 -2.79 -8.99 -4.27
CA HIS A 47 -2.98 -9.89 -3.13
C HIS A 47 -2.79 -11.36 -3.53
N MET A 48 -3.38 -11.78 -4.66
CA MET A 48 -3.23 -13.15 -5.16
C MET A 48 -1.76 -13.49 -5.46
N TRP A 49 -0.97 -12.52 -5.93
CA TRP A 49 0.45 -12.74 -6.17
C TRP A 49 1.27 -12.77 -4.87
N ASP A 50 1.07 -11.77 -4.00
CA ASP A 50 1.84 -11.52 -2.78
C ASP A 50 1.58 -12.60 -1.71
N LEU A 51 0.35 -13.13 -1.65
CA LEU A 51 -0.12 -14.04 -0.61
C LEU A 51 -0.13 -15.52 -1.05
N ASP A 52 0.39 -15.83 -2.23
CA ASP A 52 0.53 -17.21 -2.70
C ASP A 52 1.43 -18.05 -1.77
N PRO A 53 0.98 -19.22 -1.28
CA PRO A 53 1.72 -20.05 -0.35
C PRO A 53 3.10 -20.54 -0.84
N SER A 54 3.35 -20.53 -2.15
CA SER A 54 4.68 -20.84 -2.71
C SER A 54 5.72 -19.75 -2.42
N ARG A 55 5.28 -18.53 -2.08
CA ARG A 55 6.14 -17.34 -1.88
C ARG A 55 6.02 -16.76 -0.47
N THR A 56 4.87 -16.91 0.17
CA THR A 56 4.58 -16.38 1.51
C THR A 56 4.40 -17.50 2.53
N GLN A 57 4.61 -17.17 3.80
CA GLN A 57 4.12 -17.96 4.93
C GLN A 57 3.62 -16.98 5.98
N TRP A 58 2.35 -17.12 6.35
CA TRP A 58 1.64 -16.14 7.19
C TRP A 58 2.43 -15.78 8.45
N ASP A 59 2.65 -14.48 8.67
CA ASP A 59 3.41 -13.86 9.75
C ASP A 59 4.90 -14.27 9.86
N VAL A 60 5.40 -15.12 8.97
CA VAL A 60 6.80 -15.58 8.96
C VAL A 60 7.60 -14.86 7.90
N ARG A 61 7.13 -14.88 6.65
CA ARG A 61 7.78 -14.23 5.52
C ARG A 61 6.79 -13.84 4.44
N ILE A 62 7.08 -12.75 3.72
CA ILE A 62 6.23 -12.26 2.62
C ILE A 62 6.95 -12.18 1.29
N ALA A 63 6.15 -12.03 0.24
CA ALA A 63 6.56 -11.52 -1.05
C ALA A 63 5.80 -10.23 -1.37
N SER A 64 6.36 -9.41 -2.25
CA SER A 64 5.74 -8.18 -2.73
C SER A 64 6.11 -7.94 -4.19
N TRP A 65 5.09 -7.82 -5.03
CA TRP A 65 5.24 -7.32 -6.39
C TRP A 65 5.48 -5.81 -6.37
N ILE A 66 6.65 -5.36 -6.85
CA ILE A 66 7.03 -3.94 -6.78
C ILE A 66 6.80 -3.25 -8.12
N ASN A 67 7.36 -3.79 -9.20
CA ASN A 67 7.22 -3.25 -10.55
C ASN A 67 7.54 -4.33 -11.62
N ALA A 68 7.51 -3.94 -12.89
CA ALA A 68 7.74 -4.83 -14.02
C ALA A 68 9.11 -5.55 -14.03
N SER A 69 10.12 -5.07 -13.29
CA SER A 69 11.46 -5.65 -13.23
C SER A 69 11.90 -6.04 -11.82
N GLN A 70 11.08 -5.76 -10.81
CA GLN A 70 11.44 -5.93 -9.42
C GLN A 70 10.31 -6.58 -8.65
N GLN A 71 10.65 -7.66 -7.98
CA GLN A 71 9.84 -8.34 -6.97
C GLN A 71 10.74 -8.59 -5.78
N THR A 72 10.14 -8.59 -4.60
CA THR A 72 10.82 -8.96 -3.37
C THR A 72 10.18 -10.22 -2.82
N THR A 73 10.99 -11.23 -2.50
CA THR A 73 10.52 -12.53 -2.00
C THR A 73 11.28 -12.94 -0.74
N ALA A 74 10.60 -13.75 0.09
CA ALA A 74 11.12 -14.26 1.36
C ALA A 74 11.67 -13.13 2.25
N VAL A 75 10.87 -12.08 2.47
CA VAL A 75 11.16 -11.02 3.46
C VAL A 75 10.73 -11.51 4.83
N PRO A 76 11.65 -11.69 5.79
CA PRO A 76 11.29 -12.12 7.13
C PRO A 76 10.44 -11.06 7.83
N LEU A 77 9.37 -11.49 8.52
CA LEU A 77 8.51 -10.62 9.31
C LEU A 77 8.66 -10.82 10.82
N HIS A 78 9.15 -11.99 11.26
CA HIS A 78 9.32 -12.31 12.68
C HIS A 78 8.04 -12.20 13.53
N GLY A 79 6.88 -12.48 12.94
CA GLY A 79 5.58 -12.40 13.60
C GLY A 79 5.00 -10.99 13.59
N GLY A 80 5.09 -10.33 14.74
CA GLY A 80 4.49 -9.03 15.02
C GLY A 80 3.30 -9.10 15.97
N PHE A 81 2.53 -8.03 16.00
CA PHE A 81 1.35 -7.84 16.86
C PHE A 81 0.13 -7.42 16.02
N PRO A 82 -1.10 -7.60 16.53
CA PRO A 82 -2.33 -7.19 15.84
C PRO A 82 -2.32 -5.72 15.40
N ARG A 83 -2.63 -5.44 14.13
CA ARG A 83 -2.62 -4.07 13.60
C ARG A 83 -3.63 -3.15 14.27
N LYS A 84 -4.69 -3.69 14.89
CA LYS A 84 -5.62 -2.92 15.73
C LYS A 84 -4.94 -2.16 16.87
N GLU A 85 -3.75 -2.57 17.32
CA GLU A 85 -3.01 -1.87 18.37
C GLU A 85 -2.60 -0.43 18.00
N ILE A 86 -2.65 -0.07 16.71
CA ILE A 86 -2.38 1.30 16.24
C ILE A 86 -3.57 2.25 16.43
N LEU A 87 -4.78 1.73 16.66
CA LEU A 87 -6.02 2.53 16.78
C LEU A 87 -5.89 3.70 17.78
N PRO A 88 -5.29 3.55 18.96
CA PRO A 88 -5.16 4.66 19.91
C PRO A 88 -4.32 5.83 19.39
N LEU A 89 -3.50 5.64 18.36
CA LEU A 89 -2.71 6.71 17.72
C LEU A 89 -3.50 7.47 16.63
N ILE A 90 -4.70 7.01 16.28
CA ILE A 90 -5.60 7.65 15.32
C ILE A 90 -6.61 8.48 16.12
N THR A 91 -6.34 9.79 16.24
CA THR A 91 -7.13 10.73 17.05
C THR A 91 -8.09 11.59 16.22
N ASP A 92 -8.07 11.44 14.90
CA ASP A 92 -8.97 12.09 13.95
C ASP A 92 -9.97 11.08 13.37
N LYS A 93 -10.81 11.54 12.43
CA LYS A 93 -11.79 10.70 11.72
C LYS A 93 -11.50 10.58 10.23
N LEU A 94 -10.29 10.93 9.78
CA LEU A 94 -9.97 11.02 8.36
C LEU A 94 -10.05 9.66 7.66
N SER A 95 -9.73 8.58 8.37
CA SER A 95 -9.71 7.21 7.87
C SER A 95 -10.84 6.33 8.42
N ASP A 96 -11.90 6.91 9.00
CA ASP A 96 -12.86 6.19 9.86
C ASP A 96 -13.50 4.95 9.21
N SER A 97 -13.82 5.03 7.91
CA SER A 97 -14.37 3.92 7.13
C SER A 97 -13.37 2.77 6.97
N MET A 98 -12.13 3.09 6.64
CA MET A 98 -11.04 2.11 6.52
C MET A 98 -10.60 1.59 7.89
N ASP A 99 -10.63 2.42 8.93
CA ASP A 99 -10.37 1.99 10.31
C ASP A 99 -11.42 0.97 10.75
N GLY A 100 -12.67 1.15 10.30
CA GLY A 100 -13.75 0.16 10.46
C GLY A 100 -13.39 -1.21 9.89
N ILE A 101 -12.91 -1.23 8.64
CA ILE A 101 -12.61 -2.47 7.90
C ILE A 101 -11.31 -3.12 8.38
N TYR A 102 -10.23 -2.35 8.51
CA TYR A 102 -8.90 -2.92 8.70
C TYR A 102 -8.49 -3.03 10.15
N LEU A 103 -9.01 -2.18 11.03
CA LEU A 103 -8.52 -2.11 12.41
C LEU A 103 -9.57 -2.52 13.45
N ARG A 104 -10.84 -2.18 13.25
CA ARG A 104 -11.93 -2.45 14.21
C ARG A 104 -12.67 -3.76 13.94
N ASP A 105 -12.67 -4.24 12.70
CA ASP A 105 -13.19 -5.56 12.39
C ASP A 105 -12.41 -6.64 13.15
N SER A 106 -13.15 -7.64 13.64
CA SER A 106 -12.64 -8.66 14.55
C SER A 106 -11.61 -9.61 13.93
N GLN A 107 -11.62 -9.79 12.60
CA GLN A 107 -10.68 -10.65 11.89
C GLN A 107 -9.55 -9.81 11.31
N GLN A 108 -9.91 -8.78 10.56
CA GLN A 108 -8.98 -7.89 9.89
C GLN A 108 -8.09 -7.15 10.90
N GLY A 109 -8.61 -6.76 12.06
CA GLY A 109 -7.82 -6.11 13.12
C GLY A 109 -6.72 -6.99 13.73
N GLU A 110 -6.84 -8.32 13.61
CA GLU A 110 -5.85 -9.30 14.12
C GLU A 110 -4.68 -9.53 13.17
N TYR A 111 -4.77 -9.07 11.92
CA TYR A 111 -3.66 -9.18 10.99
C TYR A 111 -2.47 -8.36 11.49
N LYS A 112 -1.26 -8.89 11.30
CA LYS A 112 -0.02 -8.26 11.78
C LYS A 112 0.62 -7.43 10.67
N LEU A 113 1.94 -7.22 10.76
CA LEU A 113 2.70 -6.47 9.76
C LEU A 113 2.47 -6.99 8.33
N GLN A 114 2.27 -8.29 8.15
CA GLN A 114 1.92 -8.87 6.84
C GLN A 114 0.68 -8.22 6.23
N GLY A 115 -0.42 -8.13 6.98
CA GLY A 115 -1.67 -7.54 6.48
C GLY A 115 -1.53 -6.05 6.21
N VAL A 116 -0.73 -5.34 7.00
CA VAL A 116 -0.44 -3.90 6.77
C VAL A 116 0.34 -3.71 5.46
N LEU A 117 1.38 -4.51 5.22
CA LEU A 117 2.22 -4.42 4.03
C LEU A 117 1.50 -4.91 2.76
N ALA A 118 0.64 -5.93 2.87
CA ALA A 118 -0.12 -6.48 1.75
C ALA A 118 -1.13 -5.45 1.22
N GLU A 119 -1.95 -4.86 2.09
CA GLU A 119 -2.92 -3.83 1.70
C GLU A 119 -2.26 -2.58 1.12
N LEU A 120 -1.13 -2.16 1.71
CA LEU A 120 -0.35 -1.06 1.14
C LEU A 120 0.18 -1.40 -0.25
N ASN A 121 0.77 -2.58 -0.45
CA ASN A 121 1.32 -2.93 -1.75
C ASN A 121 0.23 -3.06 -2.82
N ALA A 122 -0.90 -3.68 -2.50
CA ALA A 122 -2.06 -3.77 -3.38
C ALA A 122 -2.59 -2.37 -3.73
N GLY A 123 -2.69 -1.46 -2.75
CA GLY A 123 -3.00 -0.05 -2.99
C GLY A 123 -2.03 0.64 -3.96
N LEU A 124 -0.74 0.33 -3.85
CA LEU A 124 0.33 0.85 -4.72
C LEU A 124 0.40 0.21 -6.11
N MET A 125 -0.45 -0.78 -6.38
CA MET A 125 -0.73 -1.32 -7.69
C MET A 125 -2.09 -0.82 -8.22
N GLY A 126 -3.11 -0.71 -7.37
CA GLY A 126 -4.41 -0.17 -7.75
C GLY A 126 -4.37 1.32 -8.15
N LEU A 127 -3.73 2.18 -7.33
CA LEU A 127 -3.64 3.62 -7.60
C LEU A 127 -3.02 3.96 -8.96
N PRO A 128 -1.85 3.43 -9.34
CA PRO A 128 -1.32 3.64 -10.68
C PRO A 128 -2.22 3.08 -11.79
N ALA A 129 -2.91 1.96 -11.56
CA ALA A 129 -3.80 1.35 -12.56
C ALA A 129 -4.87 2.33 -13.06
N VAL A 130 -5.35 3.23 -12.20
CA VAL A 130 -6.33 4.27 -12.56
C VAL A 130 -5.71 5.62 -12.87
N THR A 131 -4.58 5.96 -12.25
CA THR A 131 -3.91 7.24 -12.48
C THR A 131 -3.47 7.39 -13.93
N VAL A 132 -2.92 6.34 -14.54
CA VAL A 132 -2.38 6.40 -15.91
C VAL A 132 -3.46 6.41 -17.01
N VAL A 133 -4.72 6.27 -16.62
CA VAL A 133 -5.91 6.23 -17.50
C VAL A 133 -7.02 7.14 -16.99
N GLN A 134 -6.67 8.10 -16.13
CA GLN A 134 -7.62 8.97 -15.44
C GLN A 134 -8.63 9.66 -16.38
N GLU A 135 -8.28 9.86 -17.66
CA GLU A 135 -9.19 10.47 -18.63
C GLU A 135 -10.42 9.61 -18.93
N TYR A 136 -10.38 8.31 -18.61
CA TYR A 136 -11.46 7.35 -18.77
C TYR A 136 -12.18 7.02 -17.46
N ILE A 137 -11.72 7.58 -16.34
CA ILE A 137 -12.26 7.36 -15.01
C ILE A 137 -13.37 8.37 -14.73
N LYS A 138 -14.56 7.87 -14.39
CA LYS A 138 -15.74 8.66 -14.00
C LYS A 138 -15.84 8.84 -12.48
N GLY A 139 -15.06 8.08 -11.72
CA GLY A 139 -14.98 8.15 -10.26
C GLY A 139 -16.00 7.27 -9.54
N VAL A 140 -16.53 6.22 -10.17
CA VAL A 140 -17.45 5.30 -9.49
C VAL A 140 -16.68 4.14 -8.87
N GLY A 141 -15.97 3.34 -9.68
CA GLY A 141 -15.21 2.18 -9.17
C GLY A 141 -13.81 2.49 -8.62
N ALA A 142 -13.27 3.68 -8.93
CA ALA A 142 -11.88 4.06 -8.66
C ALA A 142 -11.72 5.16 -7.59
N SER A 143 -12.82 5.60 -6.99
CA SER A 143 -12.89 6.83 -6.18
C SER A 143 -12.16 6.78 -4.84
N ASN A 144 -11.70 5.61 -4.40
CA ASN A 144 -10.99 5.44 -3.15
C ASN A 144 -9.51 5.03 -3.33
N ALA A 145 -8.98 5.05 -4.56
CA ALA A 145 -7.63 4.56 -4.83
C ALA A 145 -6.55 5.36 -4.08
N ARG A 146 -6.71 6.68 -3.98
CA ARG A 146 -5.83 7.55 -3.17
C ARG A 146 -6.00 7.28 -1.68
N ASP A 147 -7.23 7.12 -1.20
CA ASP A 147 -7.53 6.82 0.20
C ASP A 147 -6.86 5.52 0.64
N ILE A 148 -6.91 4.48 -0.19
CA ILE A 148 -6.29 3.18 0.12
C ILE A 148 -4.77 3.35 0.30
N ALA A 149 -4.11 4.03 -0.64
CA ALA A 149 -2.66 4.24 -0.59
C ALA A 149 -2.25 5.13 0.60
N ALA A 150 -2.94 6.26 0.81
CA ALA A 150 -2.64 7.20 1.89
C ALA A 150 -2.88 6.57 3.27
N THR A 151 -4.00 5.88 3.44
CA THR A 151 -4.40 5.28 4.72
C THR A 151 -3.54 4.08 5.08
N ASN A 152 -3.24 3.17 4.14
CA ASN A 152 -2.39 2.03 4.46
C ASN A 152 -0.93 2.42 4.69
N LEU A 153 -0.44 3.52 4.08
CA LEU A 153 0.84 4.11 4.49
C LEU A 153 0.78 4.63 5.93
N ARG A 154 -0.30 5.33 6.31
CA ARG A 154 -0.52 5.76 7.69
C ARG A 154 -0.43 4.57 8.64
N TYR A 155 -1.09 3.46 8.31
CA TYR A 155 -1.06 2.26 9.14
C TYR A 155 0.34 1.68 9.29
N LEU A 156 1.12 1.59 8.21
CA LEU A 156 2.51 1.15 8.29
C LEU A 156 3.33 2.04 9.23
N LEU A 157 3.22 3.36 9.10
CA LEU A 157 3.95 4.32 9.92
C LEU A 157 3.58 4.19 11.41
N LEU A 158 2.28 4.10 11.71
CA LEU A 158 1.80 3.93 13.08
C LEU A 158 2.17 2.55 13.65
N TYR A 159 2.16 1.51 12.82
CA TYR A 159 2.57 0.17 13.23
C TYR A 159 4.05 0.16 13.63
N LEU A 160 4.93 0.79 12.85
CA LEU A 160 6.34 0.90 13.20
C LEU A 160 6.55 1.71 14.50
N ARG A 161 5.76 2.75 14.74
CA ARG A 161 5.78 3.50 16.01
C ARG A 161 5.37 2.63 17.20
N VAL A 162 4.26 1.90 17.08
CA VAL A 162 3.82 0.97 18.13
C VAL A 162 4.83 -0.15 18.34
N ALA A 163 5.45 -0.67 17.27
CA ALA A 163 6.52 -1.65 17.37
C ALA A 163 7.67 -1.13 18.24
N LYS A 164 8.15 0.08 17.95
CA LYS A 164 9.22 0.74 18.71
C LYS A 164 8.83 0.98 20.17
N ASP A 165 7.64 1.53 20.41
CA ASP A 165 7.26 2.04 21.72
C ASP A 165 6.75 0.95 22.68
N LYS A 166 6.14 -0.12 22.15
CA LYS A 166 5.47 -1.16 22.95
C LYS A 166 6.03 -2.57 22.76
N HIS A 167 6.74 -2.83 21.66
CA HIS A 167 7.26 -4.16 21.31
C HIS A 167 8.77 -4.12 21.03
N PRO A 168 9.62 -3.68 21.98
CA PRO A 168 11.04 -3.40 21.73
C PRO A 168 11.83 -4.63 21.23
N ASP A 169 11.51 -5.83 21.71
CA ASP A 169 12.13 -7.08 21.23
C ASP A 169 11.79 -7.39 19.78
N TYR A 170 10.55 -7.10 19.38
CA TYR A 170 10.11 -7.26 18.00
C TYR A 170 10.75 -6.20 17.11
N TRP A 171 10.72 -4.93 17.54
CA TRP A 171 11.37 -3.81 16.86
C TRP A 171 12.85 -4.08 16.60
N ALA A 172 13.59 -4.57 17.60
CA ALA A 172 15.01 -4.92 17.46
C ALA A 172 15.26 -5.99 16.38
N LYS A 173 14.34 -6.94 16.19
CA LYS A 173 14.43 -7.93 15.10
C LYS A 173 14.18 -7.26 13.75
N ILE A 174 13.02 -6.61 13.58
CA ILE A 174 12.62 -6.09 12.27
C ILE A 174 13.46 -4.90 11.79
N LYS A 175 13.97 -4.06 12.70
CA LYS A 175 14.87 -2.93 12.37
C LYS A 175 16.22 -3.42 11.86
N ASN A 176 16.62 -4.65 12.16
CA ASN A 176 17.87 -5.22 11.68
C ASN A 176 17.69 -6.06 10.40
N GLU A 177 16.47 -6.26 9.90
CA GLU A 177 16.24 -7.04 8.67
C GLU A 177 16.38 -6.21 7.39
N PRO A 178 17.47 -6.38 6.61
CA PRO A 178 17.75 -5.50 5.47
C PRO A 178 16.66 -5.52 4.40
N LYS A 179 16.10 -6.69 4.11
CA LYS A 179 15.01 -6.84 3.13
C LYS A 179 13.74 -6.13 3.55
N LEU A 180 13.42 -6.14 4.85
CA LEU A 180 12.22 -5.49 5.36
C LEU A 180 12.41 -3.97 5.40
N ARG A 181 13.59 -3.49 5.78
CA ARG A 181 13.96 -2.07 5.70
C ARG A 181 13.84 -1.54 4.28
N GLU A 182 14.40 -2.27 3.31
CA GLU A 182 14.31 -1.93 1.90
C GLU A 182 12.85 -1.90 1.42
N LEU A 183 12.05 -2.93 1.76
CA LEU A 183 10.64 -2.97 1.37
C LEU A 183 9.84 -1.80 1.95
N VAL A 184 10.03 -1.46 3.23
CA VAL A 184 9.37 -0.31 3.87
C VAL A 184 9.76 1.00 3.18
N LEU A 185 11.04 1.18 2.86
CA LEU A 185 11.51 2.35 2.12
C LEU A 185 10.89 2.44 0.72
N ILE A 186 10.84 1.32 -0.01
CA ILE A 186 10.22 1.23 -1.33
C ILE A 186 8.73 1.58 -1.24
N GLN A 187 8.00 1.02 -0.27
CA GLN A 187 6.57 1.33 -0.12
C GLN A 187 6.36 2.81 0.21
N PHE A 188 7.13 3.38 1.14
CA PHE A 188 7.06 4.82 1.46
C PHE A 188 7.29 5.68 0.22
N LEU A 189 8.37 5.44 -0.52
CA LEU A 189 8.72 6.19 -1.73
C LEU A 189 7.71 6.04 -2.87
N ARG A 190 7.20 4.82 -3.08
CA ARG A 190 6.18 4.55 -4.10
C ARG A 190 4.86 5.24 -3.76
N THR A 191 4.44 5.22 -2.50
CA THR A 191 3.25 5.94 -2.05
C THR A 191 3.39 7.42 -2.33
N ALA A 192 4.54 7.99 -1.95
CA ALA A 192 4.83 9.39 -2.16
C ALA A 192 4.75 9.79 -3.64
N TYR A 193 5.43 9.02 -4.50
CA TYR A 193 5.40 9.22 -5.95
C TYR A 193 3.98 9.15 -6.52
N TRP A 194 3.20 8.12 -6.17
CA TRP A 194 1.87 7.95 -6.77
C TRP A 194 0.82 8.91 -6.23
N LEU A 195 0.93 9.33 -4.97
CA LEU A 195 0.07 10.39 -4.42
C LEU A 195 0.36 11.74 -5.05
N ASP A 196 1.62 12.06 -5.37
CA ASP A 196 1.97 13.26 -6.14
C ASP A 196 1.40 13.17 -7.57
N ARG A 197 1.67 12.06 -8.28
CA ARG A 197 1.21 11.87 -9.67
C ARG A 197 -0.31 11.88 -9.84
N SER A 198 -1.05 11.49 -8.81
CA SER A 198 -2.51 11.47 -8.85
C SER A 198 -3.16 12.70 -8.22
N ALA A 199 -2.39 13.66 -7.68
CA ALA A 199 -2.91 14.86 -7.03
C ALA A 199 -3.81 15.71 -7.95
N PRO A 200 -3.54 15.87 -9.26
CA PRO A 200 -4.45 16.60 -10.16
C PRO A 200 -5.84 15.96 -10.32
N TYR A 201 -6.02 14.73 -9.85
CA TYR A 201 -7.22 13.91 -10.05
C TYR A 201 -7.90 13.53 -8.73
N THR A 202 -7.61 14.26 -7.64
CA THR A 202 -8.17 13.99 -6.30
C THR A 202 -9.69 13.85 -6.33
N GLY A 203 -10.40 14.77 -6.99
CA GLY A 203 -11.87 14.71 -7.11
C GLY A 203 -12.44 13.51 -7.86
N LYS A 204 -11.62 12.65 -8.47
CA LYS A 204 -12.03 11.41 -9.15
C LYS A 204 -11.47 10.14 -8.52
N LEU A 205 -10.28 10.23 -7.90
CA LEU A 205 -9.49 9.08 -7.45
C LEU A 205 -9.39 8.98 -5.93
N GLY A 206 -9.94 9.94 -5.19
CA GLY A 206 -9.92 9.92 -3.74
C GLY A 206 -11.05 10.75 -3.11
N SER A 207 -11.24 10.55 -1.82
CA SER A 207 -12.01 11.48 -1.00
C SER A 207 -11.21 12.77 -0.73
N PRO A 208 -11.88 13.85 -0.27
CA PRO A 208 -11.20 15.05 0.21
C PRO A 208 -10.24 14.82 1.39
N ASP A 209 -10.35 13.69 2.09
CA ASP A 209 -9.51 13.38 3.24
C ASP A 209 -8.21 12.68 2.87
N ALA A 210 -8.09 12.10 1.66
CA ALA A 210 -6.86 11.45 1.19
C ALA A 210 -5.64 12.39 1.27
N ASP A 211 -5.79 13.67 0.93
CA ASP A 211 -4.72 14.66 0.98
C ASP A 211 -4.36 15.04 2.43
N LYS A 212 -5.36 15.09 3.31
CA LYS A 212 -5.14 15.37 4.74
C LYS A 212 -4.41 14.21 5.41
N ILE A 213 -4.81 12.97 5.12
CA ILE A 213 -4.11 11.75 5.57
C ILE A 213 -2.66 11.78 5.07
N THR A 214 -2.48 12.07 3.79
CA THR A 214 -1.15 12.21 3.17
C THR A 214 -0.30 13.21 3.95
N ALA A 215 -0.81 14.40 4.25
CA ALA A 215 -0.07 15.39 5.04
C ALA A 215 0.35 14.85 6.42
N THR A 216 -0.54 14.12 7.12
CA THR A 216 -0.20 13.51 8.42
C THR A 216 0.88 12.42 8.34
N ASN A 217 0.98 11.71 7.22
CA ASN A 217 2.03 10.72 6.98
C ASN A 217 3.43 11.35 6.98
N TYR A 218 3.55 12.64 6.63
CA TYR A 218 4.80 13.40 6.66
C TYR A 218 5.00 14.22 7.94
N SER A 219 4.24 13.93 9.00
CA SER A 219 4.49 14.54 10.31
C SER A 219 5.90 14.19 10.83
N PRO A 220 6.54 15.05 11.65
CA PRO A 220 7.90 14.80 12.14
C PRO A 220 8.08 13.44 12.82
N ALA A 221 7.10 12.98 13.60
CA ALA A 221 7.13 11.68 14.27
C ALA A 221 7.12 10.50 13.27
N ASN A 222 6.38 10.63 12.17
CA ASN A 222 6.30 9.60 11.15
C ASN A 222 7.54 9.60 10.23
N LEU A 223 8.13 10.76 9.95
CA LEU A 223 9.40 10.80 9.24
C LEU A 223 10.53 10.22 10.07
N ALA A 224 10.59 10.56 11.36
CA ALA A 224 11.59 10.01 12.27
C ALA A 224 11.53 8.48 12.37
N ILE A 225 10.32 7.87 12.38
CA ILE A 225 10.22 6.40 12.42
C ILE A 225 10.70 5.75 11.12
N VAL A 226 10.45 6.36 9.95
CA VAL A 226 10.94 5.86 8.66
C VAL A 226 12.45 5.98 8.57
N GLU A 227 12.99 7.14 8.92
CA GLU A 227 14.44 7.40 8.90
C GLU A 227 15.16 6.43 9.85
N GLU A 228 14.63 6.24 11.06
CA GLU A 228 15.21 5.30 12.02
C GLU A 228 15.10 3.84 11.57
N PHE A 229 13.95 3.42 11.03
CA PHE A 229 13.74 2.04 10.60
C PHE A 229 14.60 1.70 9.38
N THR A 230 14.57 2.56 8.37
CA THR A 230 15.21 2.29 7.08
C THR A 230 16.68 2.68 7.07
N GLY A 231 17.10 3.64 7.90
CA GLY A 231 18.41 4.27 7.85
C GLY A 231 18.59 5.27 6.72
N ALA A 232 17.56 5.49 5.88
CA ALA A 232 17.58 6.49 4.82
C ALA A 232 17.16 7.86 5.38
N THR A 233 17.61 8.95 4.74
CA THR A 233 17.14 10.30 5.07
C THR A 233 15.97 10.67 4.17
N VAL A 234 14.85 11.09 4.76
CA VAL A 234 13.70 11.58 3.97
C VAL A 234 14.01 12.99 3.52
N ARG A 235 14.00 13.23 2.21
CA ARG A 235 14.14 14.58 1.67
C ARG A 235 12.85 15.37 1.85
N ARG A 236 13.01 16.61 2.27
CA ARG A 236 11.91 17.53 2.64
C ARG A 236 11.86 18.78 1.76
N ASP A 237 12.79 18.91 0.83
CA ASP A 237 13.04 20.08 -0.02
C ASP A 237 12.38 20.02 -1.40
N THR A 238 11.95 18.83 -1.82
CA THR A 238 11.28 18.55 -3.09
C THR A 238 10.28 17.41 -2.91
N ASP A 239 9.34 17.25 -3.84
CA ASP A 239 8.38 16.13 -3.93
C ASP A 239 9.06 14.74 -4.19
N LYS A 240 10.32 14.57 -3.80
CA LYS A 240 11.12 13.36 -4.04
C LYS A 240 11.78 12.90 -2.75
N HIS A 241 11.26 11.82 -2.20
CA HIS A 241 11.13 11.67 -0.76
C HIS A 241 12.28 10.98 0.01
N CYS A 242 13.32 10.39 -0.59
CA CYS A 242 14.48 9.88 0.20
C CYS A 242 15.81 9.91 -0.58
N THR A 243 16.93 9.95 0.14
CA THR A 243 18.30 9.68 -0.37
C THR A 243 19.00 8.62 0.48
N THR A 244 19.94 7.89 -0.15
CA THR A 244 20.85 6.92 0.50
C THR A 244 21.89 7.61 1.35
#